data_AF-A0A0G1Y256-F1
#
_entry.id   AF-A0A0G1Y256-F1
#
_cell.length_a   1.000
_cell.length_b   1.000
_cell.length_c   1.000
_cell.angle_alpha   90.00
_cell.angle_beta   90.00
_cell.angle_gamma   90.00
#
_symmetry.space_group_name_H-M   'P 1'
#
loop_
_entity.id
_entity.type
_entity.pdbx_description
1 polymer ?
#
loop_
_entity_poly.entity_id
_entity_poly.type
_entity_poly.pdbx_seq_one_letter_code
_entity_poly.pdbx_strand_id
1 'polypeptide(L)'
;MHRRNALQLLKIIGILLFLWILARIDLSALMETAAQARVELLLAAIALVFATYFLKALRWHTMIRAMGSQQSFAQSWRIYLLGLFFGLITPGKLGEFGKVAYLRRDGISTKLGCALVILDRIADVITISVLGIAAVGLLFGWQWSCILGIAACTIAGILSLVVGKSSFVRKLFRHKKIQCLLPHAGSIVGLTLLNWIVYFLWAFSIARSIHIEMPLLPLAACFVLTAICSMLP
;
A
#
# COMPACT_ATOMS: atom_id res chain seq x y z
N MET A 1 -31.99 8.46 -4.12
CA MET A 1 -31.71 9.03 -5.45
C MET A 1 -30.55 10.03 -5.44
N HIS A 2 -30.47 10.97 -4.47
CA HIS A 2 -29.40 12.00 -4.40
C HIS A 2 -27.94 11.51 -4.36
N ARG A 3 -27.62 10.41 -3.65
CA ARG A 3 -26.23 9.92 -3.52
C ARG A 3 -25.63 9.43 -4.85
N ARG A 4 -26.45 8.90 -5.75
CA ARG A 4 -26.01 8.38 -7.06
C ARG A 4 -25.66 9.52 -8.02
N ASN A 5 -26.44 10.60 -8.00
CA ASN A 5 -26.20 11.80 -8.81
C ASN A 5 -24.93 12.54 -8.37
N ALA A 6 -24.67 12.64 -7.06
CA ALA A 6 -23.45 13.25 -6.53
C ALA A 6 -22.17 12.49 -6.98
N LEU A 7 -22.20 11.15 -6.93
CA LEU A 7 -21.09 10.32 -7.40
C LEU A 7 -20.87 10.43 -8.91
N GLN A 8 -21.93 10.58 -9.71
CA GLN A 8 -21.82 10.80 -11.15
C GLN A 8 -21.25 12.19 -11.45
N LEU A 9 -21.68 13.23 -10.72
CA LEU A 9 -21.15 14.58 -10.86
C LEU A 9 -19.64 14.61 -10.56
N LEU A 10 -19.20 13.96 -9.49
CA LEU A 10 -17.78 13.89 -9.12
C LEU A 10 -16.93 13.22 -10.21
N LYS A 11 -17.42 12.13 -10.82
CA LYS A 11 -16.73 11.46 -11.94
C LYS A 11 -16.62 12.36 -13.16
N ILE A 12 -17.70 13.07 -13.51
CA ILE A 12 -17.71 14.00 -14.65
C ILE A 12 -16.74 15.16 -14.39
N ILE A 13 -16.76 15.73 -13.18
CA ILE A 13 -15.80 16.78 -12.78
C ILE A 13 -14.37 16.26 -12.89
N GLY A 14 -14.08 15.06 -12.40
CA GLY A 14 -12.75 14.45 -12.52
C GLY A 14 -12.29 14.28 -13.97
N ILE A 15 -13.18 13.79 -14.85
CA ILE A 15 -12.89 13.64 -16.28
C ILE A 15 -12.67 15.00 -16.95
N LEU A 16 -13.54 15.98 -16.68
CA LEU A 16 -13.40 17.34 -17.23
C LEU A 16 -12.12 18.02 -16.76
N LEU A 17 -11.76 17.87 -15.49
CA LEU A 17 -10.54 18.42 -14.92
C LEU A 17 -9.30 17.75 -15.51
N PHE A 18 -9.33 16.43 -15.71
CA PHE A 18 -8.27 15.69 -16.40
C PHE A 18 -8.12 16.13 -17.86
N LEU A 19 -9.21 16.28 -18.61
CA LEU A 19 -9.19 16.78 -19.98
C LEU A 19 -8.71 18.23 -20.06
N TRP A 20 -9.11 19.06 -19.10
CA TRP A 20 -8.65 20.45 -19.00
C TRP A 20 -7.14 20.55 -18.75
N ILE A 21 -6.61 19.71 -17.85
CA ILE A 21 -5.16 19.59 -17.63
C ILE A 21 -4.47 19.15 -18.92
N LEU A 22 -4.96 18.09 -19.59
CA LEU A 22 -4.37 17.61 -20.85
C LEU A 22 -4.39 18.67 -21.95
N ALA A 23 -5.46 19.47 -22.05
CA ALA A 23 -5.58 20.56 -23.03
C ALA A 23 -4.63 21.73 -22.73
N ARG A 24 -4.10 21.83 -21.51
CA ARG A 24 -3.14 22.85 -21.09
C ARG A 24 -1.68 22.38 -21.13
N ILE A 25 -1.46 21.07 -21.18
CA ILE A 25 -0.12 20.49 -21.26
C ILE A 25 0.38 20.59 -22.70
N ASP A 26 1.56 21.18 -22.88
CA ASP A 26 2.28 21.09 -24.15
C ASP A 26 2.81 19.66 -24.31
N LEU A 27 2.16 18.90 -25.20
CA LEU A 27 2.53 17.53 -25.49
C LEU A 27 3.97 17.41 -26.02
N SER A 28 4.43 18.43 -26.75
CA SER A 28 5.79 18.47 -27.31
C SER A 28 6.82 18.61 -26.20
N ALA A 29 6.61 19.57 -25.29
CA ALA A 29 7.47 19.75 -24.12
C ALA A 29 7.48 18.51 -23.21
N LEU A 30 6.34 17.82 -23.07
CA LEU A 30 6.24 16.58 -22.30
C LEU A 30 7.04 15.44 -22.94
N MET A 31 6.96 15.28 -24.27
CA MET A 31 7.75 14.29 -25.00
C MET A 31 9.24 14.60 -24.95
N GLU A 32 9.65 15.87 -25.07
CA GLU A 32 11.05 16.29 -24.93
C GLU A 32 11.58 15.98 -23.54
N THR A 33 10.82 16.29 -22.49
CA THR A 33 11.20 15.99 -21.10
C THR A 33 11.34 14.48 -20.89
N ALA A 34 10.41 13.69 -21.45
CA ALA A 34 10.47 12.23 -21.38
C ALA A 34 11.67 11.65 -22.15
N ALA A 35 12.02 12.23 -23.31
CA ALA A 35 13.17 11.82 -24.11
C ALA A 35 14.52 12.17 -23.44
N GLN A 36 14.57 13.26 -22.67
CA GLN A 36 15.74 13.67 -21.89
C GLN A 36 15.87 12.94 -20.53
N ALA A 37 14.97 11.98 -20.25
CA ALA A 37 14.99 11.28 -19.00
C ALA A 37 16.24 10.40 -18.86
N ARG A 38 16.84 10.40 -17.67
CA ARG A 38 18.05 9.60 -17.41
C ARG A 38 17.71 8.10 -17.39
N VAL A 39 18.10 7.39 -18.45
CA VAL A 39 17.83 5.96 -18.63
C VAL A 39 18.35 5.12 -17.46
N GLU A 40 19.51 5.46 -16.91
CA GLU A 40 20.10 4.77 -15.75
C GLU A 40 19.17 4.78 -14.53
N LEU A 41 18.54 5.93 -14.24
CA LEU A 41 17.60 6.06 -13.13
C LEU A 41 16.27 5.35 -13.41
N LEU A 42 15.84 5.29 -14.67
CA LEU A 42 14.66 4.52 -15.06
C LEU A 42 14.91 3.01 -14.90
N LEU A 43 16.08 2.50 -15.30
CA LEU A 43 16.46 1.10 -15.09
C LEU A 43 16.57 0.78 -13.60
N ALA A 44 17.15 1.68 -12.81
CA ALA A 44 17.18 1.55 -11.35
C ALA A 44 15.75 1.51 -10.77
N ALA A 45 14.85 2.38 -11.24
CA ALA A 45 13.45 2.36 -10.83
C ALA A 45 12.77 1.03 -11.19
N ILE A 46 13.00 0.49 -12.39
CA ILE A 46 12.48 -0.83 -12.77
C ILE A 46 12.97 -1.91 -11.80
N ALA A 47 14.28 -1.94 -11.49
CA ALA A 47 14.82 -2.90 -10.53
C ALA A 47 14.19 -2.74 -9.13
N LEU A 48 14.04 -1.49 -8.65
CA LEU A 48 13.49 -1.19 -7.32
C LEU A 48 12.01 -1.53 -7.20
N VAL A 49 11.20 -1.40 -8.28
CA VAL A 49 9.80 -1.84 -8.23
C VAL A 49 9.69 -3.37 -8.13
N PHE A 50 10.55 -4.11 -8.82
CA PHE A 50 10.63 -5.57 -8.65
C PHE A 50 11.09 -5.94 -7.24
N ALA A 51 12.07 -5.22 -6.68
CA ALA A 51 12.51 -5.41 -5.29
C ALA A 51 11.38 -5.14 -4.29
N THR A 52 10.55 -4.13 -4.52
CA THR A 52 9.35 -3.83 -3.71
C THR A 52 8.40 -5.03 -3.70
N TYR A 53 8.06 -5.56 -4.87
CA TYR A 53 7.20 -6.74 -4.93
C TYR A 53 7.86 -7.95 -4.25
N PHE A 54 9.16 -8.17 -4.47
CA PHE A 54 9.91 -9.26 -3.87
C PHE A 54 9.85 -9.22 -2.33
N LEU A 55 10.08 -8.05 -1.73
CA LEU A 55 9.99 -7.85 -0.29
C LEU A 55 8.57 -8.12 0.23
N LYS A 56 7.55 -7.69 -0.50
CA LYS A 56 6.15 -7.97 -0.13
C LYS A 56 5.81 -9.46 -0.20
N ALA A 57 6.34 -10.17 -1.20
CA ALA A 57 6.18 -11.61 -1.28
C ALA A 57 6.97 -12.35 -0.20
N LEU A 58 8.14 -11.85 0.20
CA LEU A 58 8.91 -12.39 1.32
C LEU A 58 8.16 -12.20 2.64
N ARG A 59 7.56 -11.02 2.86
CA ARG A 59 6.68 -10.77 4.00
C ARG A 59 5.51 -11.75 4.02
N TRP A 60 4.81 -11.89 2.88
CA TRP A 60 3.72 -12.84 2.73
C TRP A 60 4.16 -14.29 3.00
N HIS A 61 5.31 -14.70 2.46
CA HIS A 61 5.89 -16.02 2.67
C HIS A 61 6.15 -16.28 4.17
N THR A 62 6.79 -15.34 4.87
CA THR A 62 7.02 -15.42 6.32
C THR A 62 5.71 -15.61 7.09
N MET A 63 4.65 -14.87 6.71
CA MET A 63 3.34 -14.99 7.36
C MET A 63 2.70 -16.36 7.17
N ILE A 64 2.70 -16.91 5.95
CA ILE A 64 2.07 -18.21 5.69
C ILE A 64 2.90 -19.39 6.23
N ARG A 65 4.23 -19.27 6.24
CA ARG A 65 5.15 -20.27 6.84
C ARG A 65 4.94 -20.37 8.34
N ALA A 66 4.79 -19.24 9.04
CA ALA A 66 4.46 -19.20 10.46
C ALA A 66 3.13 -19.90 10.80
N MET A 67 2.22 -20.04 9.82
CA MET A 67 0.96 -20.78 9.96
C MET A 67 1.04 -22.26 9.61
N GLY A 68 2.24 -22.75 9.27
CA GLY A 68 2.50 -24.14 8.91
C GLY A 68 2.34 -24.46 7.41
N SER A 69 2.24 -23.47 6.53
CA SER A 69 2.28 -23.72 5.08
C SER A 69 3.64 -24.31 4.69
N GLN A 70 3.62 -25.31 3.82
CA GLN A 70 4.83 -25.95 3.27
C GLN A 70 5.24 -25.37 1.91
N GLN A 71 4.61 -24.27 1.47
CA GLN A 71 4.98 -23.63 0.22
C GLN A 71 6.44 -23.19 0.22
N SER A 72 7.11 -23.40 -0.89
CA SER A 72 8.41 -22.79 -1.19
C SER A 72 8.26 -21.29 -1.44
N PHE A 73 9.33 -20.53 -1.25
CA PHE A 73 9.32 -19.10 -1.57
C PHE A 73 8.95 -18.83 -3.04
N ALA A 74 9.41 -19.66 -3.98
CA ALA A 74 9.07 -19.53 -5.40
C ALA A 74 7.57 -19.68 -5.67
N GLN A 75 6.88 -20.57 -4.95
CA GLN A 75 5.41 -20.68 -5.01
C GLN A 75 4.74 -19.44 -4.43
N SER A 76 5.21 -18.96 -3.27
CA SER A 76 4.70 -17.74 -2.65
C SER A 76 4.89 -16.52 -3.55
N TRP A 77 6.03 -16.41 -4.24
CA TRP A 77 6.32 -15.37 -5.23
C TRP A 77 5.33 -15.39 -6.38
N ARG A 78 5.13 -16.54 -7.02
CA ARG A 78 4.13 -16.72 -8.10
C ARG A 78 2.72 -16.37 -7.66
N ILE A 79 2.30 -16.86 -6.49
CA ILE A 79 0.98 -16.57 -5.92
C ILE A 79 0.84 -15.07 -5.62
N TYR A 80 1.89 -14.42 -5.11
CA TYR A 80 1.89 -12.99 -4.86
C TYR A 80 1.70 -12.19 -6.14
N LEU A 81 2.44 -12.52 -7.21
CA LEU A 81 2.31 -11.87 -8.52
C LEU A 81 0.92 -12.07 -9.14
N LEU A 82 0.33 -13.26 -9.02
CA LEU A 82 -1.06 -13.49 -9.45
C LEU A 82 -2.03 -12.60 -8.66
N GLY A 83 -1.87 -12.51 -7.34
CA GLY A 83 -2.67 -11.62 -6.50
C GLY A 83 -2.51 -10.15 -6.90
N LEU A 84 -1.27 -9.72 -7.21
CA LEU A 84 -0.98 -8.37 -7.68
C LEU A 84 -1.67 -8.09 -9.01
N PHE A 85 -1.56 -9.01 -9.98
CA PHE A 85 -2.19 -8.89 -11.30
C PHE A 85 -3.72 -8.75 -11.18
N PHE A 86 -4.38 -9.64 -10.42
CA PHE A 86 -5.81 -9.51 -10.19
C PHE A 86 -6.14 -8.23 -9.42
N GLY A 87 -5.31 -7.84 -8.45
CA GLY A 87 -5.47 -6.59 -7.70
C GLY A 87 -5.43 -5.34 -8.58
N LEU A 88 -4.65 -5.34 -9.66
CA LEU A 88 -4.58 -4.24 -10.63
C LEU A 88 -5.85 -4.11 -11.47
N ILE A 89 -6.50 -5.23 -11.80
CA ILE A 89 -7.68 -5.26 -12.67
C ILE A 89 -8.97 -5.05 -11.87
N THR A 90 -9.01 -5.50 -10.62
CA THR A 90 -10.20 -5.38 -9.77
C THR A 90 -10.27 -4.04 -9.03
N PRO A 91 -11.46 -3.43 -8.91
CA PRO A 91 -11.63 -2.22 -8.10
C PRO A 91 -11.27 -2.49 -6.63
N GLY A 92 -10.61 -1.52 -5.99
CA GLY A 92 -10.22 -1.61 -4.57
C GLY A 92 -9.20 -2.72 -4.25
N LYS A 93 -8.49 -3.25 -5.26
CA LYS A 93 -7.49 -4.32 -5.11
C LYS A 93 -8.04 -5.64 -4.54
N LEU A 94 -9.35 -5.88 -4.68
CA LEU A 94 -10.01 -7.10 -4.15
C LEU A 94 -9.44 -8.40 -4.73
N GLY A 95 -8.86 -8.36 -5.93
CA GLY A 95 -8.22 -9.50 -6.58
C GLY A 95 -7.03 -10.09 -5.80
N GLU A 96 -6.43 -9.34 -4.89
CA GLU A 96 -5.37 -9.86 -4.01
C GLU A 96 -5.85 -10.95 -3.05
N PHE A 97 -7.16 -11.00 -2.75
CA PHE A 97 -7.77 -12.10 -2.00
C PHE A 97 -7.75 -13.41 -2.79
N GLY A 98 -7.50 -13.40 -4.10
CA GLY A 98 -7.31 -14.59 -4.92
C GLY A 98 -6.18 -15.50 -4.41
N LYS A 99 -5.19 -14.93 -3.70
CA LYS A 99 -4.11 -15.69 -3.03
C LYS A 99 -4.65 -16.72 -2.03
N VAL A 100 -5.79 -16.44 -1.40
CA VAL A 100 -6.40 -17.30 -0.37
C VAL A 100 -6.83 -18.65 -0.93
N ALA A 101 -7.20 -18.72 -2.21
CA ALA A 101 -7.59 -19.97 -2.85
C ALA A 101 -6.45 -21.01 -2.83
N TYR A 102 -5.20 -20.54 -2.93
CA TYR A 102 -4.01 -21.39 -2.93
C TYR A 102 -3.62 -21.88 -1.54
N LEU A 103 -4.05 -21.20 -0.48
CA LEU A 103 -3.74 -21.59 0.91
C LEU A 103 -4.59 -22.77 1.41
N ARG A 104 -5.75 -23.02 0.79
CA ARG A 104 -6.63 -24.15 1.18
C ARG A 104 -5.92 -25.50 1.08
N ARG A 105 -5.05 -25.65 0.08
CA ARG A 105 -4.27 -26.88 -0.14
C ARG A 105 -3.28 -27.16 1.00
N ASP A 106 -2.92 -26.15 1.76
CA ASP A 106 -1.98 -26.24 2.89
C ASP A 106 -2.71 -26.32 4.25
N GLY A 107 -4.02 -26.62 4.26
CA GLY A 107 -4.80 -26.70 5.51
C GLY A 107 -5.02 -25.34 6.20
N ILE A 108 -4.89 -24.23 5.46
CA ILE A 108 -5.27 -22.90 5.90
C ILE A 108 -6.70 -22.62 5.42
N SER A 109 -7.62 -22.40 6.36
CA SER A 109 -9.02 -22.12 6.04
C SER A 109 -9.16 -20.76 5.33
N THR A 110 -10.18 -20.62 4.48
CA THR A 110 -10.46 -19.36 3.77
C THR A 110 -10.56 -18.16 4.72
N LYS A 111 -11.22 -18.33 5.87
CA LYS A 111 -11.38 -17.27 6.88
C LYS A 111 -10.02 -16.78 7.39
N LEU A 112 -9.12 -17.72 7.67
CA LEU A 112 -7.76 -17.44 8.14
C LEU A 112 -6.91 -16.81 7.03
N GLY A 113 -7.03 -17.29 5.79
CA GLY A 113 -6.33 -16.70 4.65
C GLY A 113 -6.78 -15.26 4.36
N CYS A 114 -8.09 -14.98 4.41
CA CYS A 114 -8.59 -13.60 4.28
C CYS A 114 -8.07 -12.71 5.42
N ALA A 115 -8.02 -13.23 6.65
CA ALA A 115 -7.45 -12.50 7.78
C ALA A 115 -5.96 -12.16 7.55
N LEU A 116 -5.17 -13.08 6.99
CA LEU A 116 -3.78 -12.82 6.63
C LEU A 116 -3.63 -11.71 5.60
N VAL A 117 -4.47 -11.69 4.56
CA VAL A 117 -4.46 -10.61 3.55
C VAL A 117 -4.78 -9.27 4.21
N ILE A 118 -5.78 -9.24 5.10
CA ILE A 118 -6.12 -8.03 5.85
C ILE A 118 -4.98 -7.58 6.77
N LEU A 119 -4.33 -8.49 7.49
CA LEU A 119 -3.19 -8.18 8.35
C LEU A 119 -2.00 -7.62 7.54
N ASP A 120 -1.73 -8.20 6.36
CA ASP A 120 -0.71 -7.71 5.42
C ASP A 120 -1.01 -6.26 4.99
N ARG A 121 -2.27 -5.92 4.74
CA ARG A 121 -2.71 -4.56 4.41
C ARG A 121 -2.65 -3.59 5.59
N ILE A 122 -3.07 -4.04 6.78
CA ILE A 122 -3.03 -3.22 7.99
C ILE A 122 -1.59 -2.79 8.30
N ALA A 123 -0.61 -3.68 8.11
CA ALA A 123 0.80 -3.33 8.28
C ALA A 123 1.20 -2.15 7.36
N ASP A 124 0.84 -2.21 6.08
CA ASP A 124 1.12 -1.13 5.12
C ASP A 124 0.38 0.18 5.47
N VAL A 125 -0.90 0.08 5.86
CA VAL A 125 -1.74 1.23 6.24
C VAL A 125 -1.23 1.91 7.51
N ILE A 126 -0.76 1.15 8.51
CA ILE A 126 -0.18 1.73 9.73
C ILE A 126 1.09 2.49 9.38
N THR A 127 2.01 1.87 8.64
CA THR A 127 3.27 2.52 8.27
C THR A 127 3.02 3.79 7.47
N ILE A 128 2.16 3.76 6.45
CA ILE A 128 1.88 4.96 5.65
C ILE A 128 1.13 6.04 6.43
N SER A 129 0.25 5.67 7.36
CA SER A 129 -0.47 6.65 8.19
C SER A 129 0.48 7.40 9.13
N VAL A 130 1.43 6.68 9.75
CA VAL A 130 2.48 7.29 10.59
C VAL A 130 3.34 8.24 9.76
N LEU A 131 3.79 7.79 8.59
CA LEU A 131 4.55 8.63 7.65
C LEU A 131 3.73 9.83 7.16
N GLY A 132 2.41 9.66 6.98
CA GLY A 132 1.50 10.71 6.52
C GLY A 132 1.31 11.82 7.53
N ILE A 133 1.17 11.46 8.81
CA ILE A 133 1.13 12.43 9.91
C ILE A 133 2.42 13.25 9.94
N ALA A 134 3.58 12.58 9.83
CA ALA A 134 4.88 13.26 9.75
C ALA A 134 4.99 14.17 8.50
N ALA A 135 4.52 13.70 7.35
CA ALA A 135 4.49 14.45 6.09
C ALA A 135 3.65 15.73 6.20
N VAL A 136 2.50 15.68 6.86
CA VAL A 136 1.67 16.87 7.10
C VAL A 136 2.38 17.87 8.01
N GLY A 137 3.06 17.38 9.05
CA GLY A 137 3.86 18.24 9.93
C GLY A 137 4.96 18.97 9.18
N LEU A 138 5.62 18.29 8.24
CA LEU A 138 6.67 18.86 7.41
C LEU A 138 6.15 19.91 6.42
N LEU A 139 5.02 19.65 5.76
CA LEU A 139 4.50 20.50 4.67
C LEU A 139 3.62 21.66 5.14
N PHE A 140 2.81 21.44 6.18
CA PHE A 140 1.78 22.38 6.62
C PHE A 140 2.01 22.92 8.04
N GLY A 141 2.97 22.34 8.77
CA GLY A 141 3.35 22.74 10.13
C GLY A 141 2.93 21.74 11.21
N TRP A 142 3.68 21.75 12.31
CA TRP A 142 3.56 20.75 13.40
C TRP A 142 2.17 20.68 14.04
N GLN A 143 1.45 21.80 14.10
CA GLN A 143 0.10 21.86 14.67
C GLN A 143 -0.89 20.92 13.94
N TRP A 144 -0.83 20.87 12.61
CA TRP A 144 -1.68 20.00 11.79
C TRP A 144 -1.34 18.53 11.96
N SER A 145 -0.05 18.21 12.13
CA SER A 145 0.41 16.85 12.49
C SER A 145 -0.18 16.40 13.83
N CYS A 146 -0.15 17.25 14.86
CA CYS A 146 -0.75 16.95 16.15
C CYS A 146 -2.27 16.69 16.05
N ILE A 147 -2.99 17.57 15.33
CA ILE A 147 -4.45 17.42 15.15
C ILE A 147 -4.77 16.09 14.46
N LEU A 148 -4.08 15.78 13.35
CA LEU A 148 -4.27 14.52 12.64
C LEU A 148 -3.86 13.31 13.47
N GLY A 149 -2.77 13.40 14.22
CA GLY A 149 -2.30 12.34 15.11
C GLY A 149 -3.33 12.03 16.21
N ILE A 150 -3.88 13.06 16.85
CA ILE A 150 -4.95 12.90 17.85
C ILE A 150 -6.18 12.26 17.20
N ALA A 151 -6.65 12.78 16.06
CA ALA A 151 -7.80 12.24 15.35
C ALA A 151 -7.60 10.77 14.96
N ALA A 152 -6.43 10.41 14.43
CA ALA A 152 -6.07 9.04 14.08
C ALA A 152 -6.07 8.12 15.31
N CYS A 153 -5.50 8.55 16.43
CA CYS A 153 -5.50 7.81 17.69
C CYS A 153 -6.92 7.62 18.24
N THR A 154 -7.78 8.64 18.18
CA THR A 154 -9.18 8.53 18.62
C THR A 154 -9.95 7.54 17.75
N ILE A 155 -9.80 7.62 16.42
CA ILE A 155 -10.43 6.69 15.48
C ILE A 155 -9.94 5.26 15.73
N ALA A 156 -8.63 5.06 15.86
CA ALA A 156 -8.04 3.76 16.16
C ALA A 156 -8.56 3.20 17.51
N GLY A 157 -8.68 4.05 18.53
CA GLY A 157 -9.25 3.70 19.83
C GLY A 157 -10.71 3.24 19.72
N ILE A 158 -11.56 4.02 19.07
CA ILE A 158 -12.98 3.67 18.83
C ILE A 158 -13.09 2.36 18.05
N LEU A 159 -12.32 2.23 16.96
CA LEU A 159 -12.28 1.00 16.16
C LEU A 159 -11.85 -0.19 17.01
N SER A 160 -10.83 -0.05 17.86
CA SER A 160 -10.38 -1.13 18.73
C SER A 160 -11.46 -1.59 19.72
N LEU A 161 -12.29 -0.67 20.23
CA LEU A 161 -13.41 -0.99 21.11
C LEU A 161 -14.55 -1.69 20.36
N VAL A 162 -14.92 -1.19 19.19
CA VAL A 162 -15.97 -1.78 18.34
C VAL A 162 -15.56 -3.18 17.88
N VAL A 163 -14.33 -3.30 17.39
CA VAL A 163 -13.72 -4.56 16.94
C VAL A 163 -13.54 -5.51 18.12
N GLY A 164 -13.14 -5.01 19.29
CA GLY A 164 -12.94 -5.80 20.51
C GLY A 164 -14.24 -6.40 21.07
N LYS A 165 -15.39 -5.75 20.86
CA LYS A 165 -16.73 -6.29 21.16
C LYS A 165 -17.16 -7.39 20.18
N SER A 166 -16.62 -7.42 18.97
CA SER A 166 -16.94 -8.44 17.98
C SER A 166 -16.39 -9.81 18.41
N SER A 167 -17.32 -10.74 18.70
CA SER A 167 -17.00 -12.13 19.06
C SER A 167 -16.21 -12.84 17.95
N PHE A 168 -16.43 -12.46 16.68
CA PHE A 168 -15.71 -12.98 15.53
C PHE A 168 -14.23 -12.60 15.55
N VAL A 169 -13.92 -11.31 15.74
CA VAL A 169 -12.54 -10.82 15.72
C VAL A 169 -11.76 -11.33 16.93
N ARG A 170 -12.40 -11.39 18.09
CA ARG A 170 -11.79 -11.97 19.30
C ARG A 170 -11.45 -13.46 19.11
N LYS A 171 -12.34 -14.24 18.48
CA LYS A 171 -12.06 -15.66 18.14
C LYS A 171 -10.94 -15.79 17.11
N LEU A 172 -10.87 -14.88 16.14
CA LEU A 172 -9.83 -14.86 15.12
C LEU A 172 -8.45 -14.55 15.72
N PHE A 173 -8.30 -13.49 16.52
CA PHE A 173 -7.04 -13.17 17.19
C PHE A 173 -6.59 -14.22 18.21
N ARG A 174 -7.53 -14.90 18.88
CA ARG A 174 -7.23 -16.02 19.79
C ARG A 174 -6.94 -17.34 19.06
N HIS A 175 -7.03 -17.36 17.73
CA HIS A 175 -6.74 -18.56 16.97
C HIS A 175 -5.24 -18.87 17.05
N LYS A 176 -4.89 -20.09 17.52
CA LYS A 176 -3.49 -20.51 17.75
C LYS A 176 -2.56 -20.20 16.57
N LYS A 177 -3.01 -20.46 15.33
CA LYS A 177 -2.28 -20.15 14.08
C LYS A 177 -1.98 -18.66 13.86
N ILE A 178 -2.85 -17.73 14.30
CA ILE A 178 -2.58 -16.28 14.22
C ILE A 178 -1.60 -15.86 15.31
N GLN A 179 -1.69 -16.46 16.50
CA GLN A 179 -0.70 -16.21 17.56
C GLN A 179 0.70 -16.68 17.18
N CYS A 180 0.84 -17.69 16.31
CA CYS A 180 2.12 -18.08 15.73
C CYS A 180 2.80 -16.98 14.88
N LEU A 181 2.09 -15.89 14.52
CA LEU A 181 2.69 -14.73 13.86
C LEU A 181 3.45 -13.81 14.83
N LEU A 182 3.10 -13.81 16.13
CA LEU A 182 3.69 -12.91 17.12
C LEU A 182 5.22 -13.01 17.20
N PRO A 183 5.84 -14.21 17.23
CA PRO A 183 7.30 -14.33 17.22
C PRO A 183 7.96 -13.80 15.96
N HIS A 184 7.22 -13.68 14.84
CA HIS A 184 7.72 -13.20 13.56
C HIS A 184 7.31 -11.75 13.28
N ALA A 185 6.65 -11.09 14.24
CA ALA A 185 6.19 -9.71 14.11
C ALA A 185 7.36 -8.75 13.80
N GLY A 186 8.52 -8.95 14.45
CA GLY A 186 9.73 -8.16 14.17
C GLY A 186 10.17 -8.25 12.71
N SER A 187 10.21 -9.46 12.14
CA SER A 187 10.54 -9.67 10.72
C SER A 187 9.49 -9.06 9.80
N ILE A 188 8.20 -9.18 10.12
CA ILE A 188 7.10 -8.60 9.33
C ILE A 188 7.19 -7.07 9.31
N VAL A 189 7.41 -6.45 10.47
CA VAL A 189 7.59 -4.99 10.59
C VAL A 189 8.86 -4.56 9.87
N GLY A 190 9.98 -5.25 10.08
CA GLY A 190 11.25 -4.95 9.41
C GLY A 190 11.14 -5.01 7.89
N LEU A 191 10.50 -6.05 7.34
CA LEU A 191 10.24 -6.17 5.89
C LEU A 191 9.31 -5.07 5.38
N THR A 192 8.33 -4.64 6.19
CA THR A 192 7.42 -3.54 5.83
C THR A 192 8.17 -2.22 5.75
N LEU A 193 8.98 -1.89 6.76
CA LEU A 193 9.79 -0.67 6.79
C LEU A 193 10.82 -0.65 5.65
N LEU A 194 11.52 -1.77 5.44
CA LEU A 194 12.47 -1.92 4.34
C LEU A 194 11.78 -1.73 2.98
N ASN A 195 10.59 -2.31 2.81
CA ASN A 195 9.81 -2.14 1.59
C ASN A 195 9.44 -0.67 1.33
N TRP A 196 9.08 0.09 2.38
CA TRP A 196 8.81 1.52 2.23
C TRP A 196 10.05 2.33 1.86
N ILE A 197 11.22 2.01 2.43
CA ILE A 197 12.49 2.63 2.04
C ILE A 197 12.77 2.38 0.56
N VAL A 198 12.64 1.13 0.10
CA VAL A 198 12.83 0.76 -1.32
C VAL A 198 11.80 1.48 -2.21
N TYR A 199 10.56 1.60 -1.77
CA TYR A 199 9.52 2.34 -2.48
C TYR A 199 9.86 3.84 -2.63
N PHE A 200 10.41 4.49 -1.60
CA PHE A 200 10.86 5.88 -1.72
C PHE A 200 12.06 6.01 -2.67
N LEU A 201 13.03 5.10 -2.59
CA LEU A 201 14.15 5.08 -3.55
C LEU A 201 13.65 4.92 -4.98
N TRP A 202 12.66 4.06 -5.21
CA TRP A 202 11.99 3.92 -6.50
C TRP A 202 11.36 5.24 -6.97
N ALA A 203 10.54 5.86 -6.11
CA ALA A 203 9.84 7.09 -6.43
C ALA A 203 10.81 8.26 -6.69
N PHE A 204 11.89 8.36 -5.91
CA PHE A 204 12.95 9.35 -6.13
C PHE A 204 13.72 9.10 -7.42
N SER A 205 14.00 7.84 -7.76
CA SER A 205 14.67 7.50 -9.02
C SER A 205 13.82 7.93 -10.22
N ILE A 206 12.50 7.69 -10.18
CA ILE A 206 11.57 8.21 -11.20
C ILE A 206 11.61 9.74 -11.23
N ALA A 207 11.41 10.42 -10.10
CA ALA A 207 11.37 11.88 -10.08
C ALA A 207 12.65 12.52 -10.60
N ARG A 208 13.82 11.99 -10.21
CA ARG A 208 15.12 12.48 -10.66
C ARG A 208 15.43 12.10 -12.11
N SER A 209 14.83 11.03 -12.64
CA SER A 209 14.98 10.68 -14.06
C SER A 209 14.42 11.76 -14.97
N ILE A 210 13.31 12.41 -14.58
CA ILE A 210 12.65 13.50 -15.31
C ILE A 210 13.05 14.89 -14.77
N HIS A 211 14.23 14.98 -14.13
CA HIS A 211 14.84 16.23 -13.62
C HIS A 211 13.96 17.03 -12.64
N ILE A 212 13.12 16.38 -11.83
CA ILE A 212 12.45 17.05 -10.71
C ILE A 212 13.47 17.27 -9.58
N GLU A 213 13.91 18.52 -9.40
CA GLU A 213 14.97 18.88 -8.46
C GLU A 213 14.53 19.16 -7.02
N MET A 214 13.35 18.70 -6.62
CA MET A 214 12.83 18.95 -5.27
C MET A 214 13.69 18.29 -4.17
N PRO A 215 13.85 18.94 -3.00
CA PRO A 215 14.48 18.31 -1.84
C PRO A 215 13.78 17.00 -1.44
N LEU A 216 14.55 16.03 -0.91
CA LEU A 216 14.06 14.67 -0.66
C LEU A 216 12.87 14.60 0.31
N LEU A 217 12.88 15.42 1.37
CA LEU A 217 11.87 15.38 2.42
C LEU A 217 10.48 15.87 1.94
N PRO A 218 10.34 17.06 1.31
CA PRO A 218 9.08 17.47 0.69
C PRO A 218 8.58 16.50 -0.38
N LEU A 219 9.49 15.96 -1.20
CA LEU A 219 9.12 15.01 -2.25
C LEU A 219 8.58 13.69 -1.66
N ALA A 220 9.21 13.16 -0.61
CA ALA A 220 8.69 12.01 0.13
C ALA A 220 7.30 12.30 0.72
N ALA A 221 7.13 13.48 1.32
CA ALA A 221 5.86 13.89 1.91
C ALA A 221 4.74 13.95 0.85
N CYS A 222 5.01 14.50 -0.33
CA CYS A 222 4.09 14.46 -1.46
C CYS A 222 3.71 13.02 -1.85
N PHE A 223 4.70 12.13 -2.02
CA PHE A 223 4.44 10.73 -2.38
C PHE A 223 3.61 9.99 -1.33
N VAL A 224 3.85 10.24 -0.04
CA VAL A 224 3.04 9.66 1.04
C VAL A 224 1.59 10.12 0.96
N LEU A 225 1.36 11.43 0.78
CA LEU A 225 0.02 11.98 0.66
C LEU A 225 -0.71 11.42 -0.56
N THR A 226 -0.03 11.37 -1.73
CA THR A 226 -0.57 10.75 -2.94
C THR A 226 -0.91 9.27 -2.71
N ALA A 227 -0.04 8.54 -2.02
CA ALA A 227 -0.26 7.13 -1.75
C ALA A 227 -1.46 6.91 -0.80
N ILE A 228 -1.66 7.76 0.21
CA ILE A 228 -2.87 7.73 1.06
C ILE A 228 -4.12 7.99 0.22
N CYS A 229 -4.10 9.03 -0.62
CA CYS A 229 -5.23 9.34 -1.51
C CYS A 229 -5.53 8.17 -2.47
N SER A 230 -4.50 7.48 -2.98
CA SER A 230 -4.67 6.32 -3.87
C SER A 230 -5.21 5.06 -3.17
N MET A 231 -5.15 5.01 -1.84
CA MET A 231 -5.71 3.92 -1.03
C MET A 231 -7.17 4.15 -0.68
N LEU A 232 -7.68 5.38 -0.83
CA LEU A 232 -9.10 5.66 -0.70
C LEU A 232 -9.83 5.19 -1.97
N PRO A 233 -10.94 4.45 -1.84
CA PRO A 233 -11.73 3.96 -2.97
C PRO A 233 -12.44 5.08 -3.75
#